data_AF-A0A373W013-F1
#
_entry.id   AF-A0A373W013-F1
#
_cell.length_a   1.000
_cell.length_b   1.000
_cell.length_c   1.000
_cell.angle_alpha   90.00
_cell.angle_beta   90.00
_cell.angle_gamma   90.00
#
_symmetry.space_group_name_H-M   'P 1'
#
loop_
_entity.id
_entity.type
_entity.pdbx_description
1 polymer ?
#
loop_
_entity_poly.entity_id
_entity_poly.type
_entity_poly.pdbx_seq_one_letter_code
_entity_poly.pdbx_strand_id
1 'polypeptide(L)'
;MKQIWSNFKEKHPELAKWLYQIFYFIVFSEGVTIFQYLIFTFMPKMLGVGLAGTEFMWPQIDMHIFGVDFTWSLLGYNVVKNAAGAVVIGGGLGYFISYEVGSFLAQCINFPLQRNITFKSKGNPWYQAMWYFIAWVVISLICNGFNNLWMPIASAYVSPAIYNILVTFITGGVSMVIFFFVFKIIFPEGEKDK
;
A
#
# COMPACT_ATOMS: atom_id res chain seq x y z
N MET A 1 -18.95 31.47 7.79
CA MET A 1 -18.73 30.26 6.95
C MET A 1 -20.02 29.55 6.53
N LYS A 2 -20.93 29.15 7.45
CA LYS A 2 -22.17 28.43 7.08
C LYS A 2 -23.07 29.17 6.06
N GLN A 3 -23.22 30.48 6.18
CA GLN A 3 -24.10 31.28 5.33
C GLN A 3 -23.53 31.52 3.92
N ILE A 4 -22.20 31.65 3.81
CA ILE A 4 -21.47 31.74 2.53
C ILE A 4 -21.58 30.40 1.79
N TRP A 5 -21.43 29.29 2.50
CA TRP A 5 -21.60 27.94 1.93
C TRP A 5 -23.04 27.67 1.50
N SER A 6 -24.03 28.12 2.28
CA SER A 6 -25.46 27.97 1.93
C SER A 6 -25.80 28.72 0.64
N ASN A 7 -25.40 29.99 0.54
CA ASN A 7 -25.65 30.81 -0.66
C ASN A 7 -24.89 30.29 -1.89
N PHE A 8 -23.70 29.71 -1.71
CA PHE A 8 -22.93 29.11 -2.80
C PHE A 8 -23.54 27.79 -3.28
N LYS A 9 -24.07 26.97 -2.36
CA LYS A 9 -24.73 25.70 -2.67
C LYS A 9 -26.04 25.88 -3.43
N GLU A 10 -26.78 26.96 -3.18
CA GLU A 10 -27.98 27.31 -3.95
C GLU A 10 -27.64 27.83 -5.35
N LYS A 11 -26.59 28.64 -5.50
CA LYS A 11 -26.19 29.20 -6.80
C LYS A 11 -25.49 28.21 -7.72
N HIS A 12 -24.70 27.28 -7.16
CA HIS A 12 -23.96 26.28 -7.93
C HIS A 12 -24.02 24.89 -7.26
N PRO A 13 -25.17 24.20 -7.30
CA PRO A 13 -25.40 22.95 -6.58
C PRO A 13 -24.46 21.81 -7.01
N GLU A 14 -24.15 21.69 -8.29
CA GLU A 14 -23.21 20.68 -8.80
C GLU A 14 -21.76 20.94 -8.35
N LEU A 15 -21.30 22.20 -8.43
CA LEU A 15 -19.96 22.60 -7.94
C LEU A 15 -19.84 22.44 -6.42
N ALA A 16 -20.86 22.81 -5.65
CA ALA A 16 -20.85 22.66 -4.20
C ALA A 16 -20.82 21.19 -3.77
N LYS A 17 -21.53 20.32 -4.50
CA LYS A 17 -21.47 18.87 -4.33
C LYS A 17 -20.07 18.35 -4.66
N TRP A 18 -19.47 18.80 -5.75
CA TRP A 18 -18.13 18.41 -6.17
C TRP A 18 -17.04 18.86 -5.17
N LEU A 19 -17.09 20.10 -4.71
CA LEU A 19 -16.18 20.65 -3.69
C LEU A 19 -16.31 19.91 -2.36
N TYR A 20 -17.53 19.58 -1.94
CA TYR A 20 -17.75 18.76 -0.74
C TYR A 20 -17.11 17.38 -0.90
N GLN A 21 -17.30 16.72 -2.06
CA GLN A 21 -16.69 15.42 -2.32
C GLN A 21 -15.16 15.47 -2.29
N ILE A 22 -14.54 16.49 -2.90
CA ILE A 22 -13.08 16.65 -2.90
C ILE A 22 -12.54 16.95 -1.51
N PHE A 23 -13.20 17.83 -0.76
CA PHE A 23 -12.77 18.16 0.59
C PHE A 23 -12.71 16.91 1.48
N TYR A 24 -13.78 16.11 1.50
CA TYR A 24 -13.79 14.87 2.27
C TYR A 24 -12.82 13.84 1.69
N PHE A 25 -12.68 13.75 0.37
CA PHE A 25 -11.67 12.90 -0.25
C PHE A 25 -10.25 13.21 0.26
N ILE A 26 -9.85 14.50 0.29
CA ILE A 26 -8.54 14.92 0.79
C ILE A 26 -8.42 14.62 2.28
N VAL A 27 -9.41 15.03 3.10
CA VAL A 27 -9.36 14.82 4.55
C VAL A 27 -9.25 13.34 4.90
N PHE A 28 -10.01 12.47 4.24
CA PHE A 28 -9.92 11.04 4.45
C PHE A 28 -8.62 10.46 3.91
N SER A 29 -8.18 10.85 2.71
CA SER A 29 -6.92 10.37 2.13
C SER A 29 -5.72 10.72 3.02
N GLU A 30 -5.58 11.98 3.43
CA GLU A 30 -4.53 12.41 4.35
C GLU A 30 -4.67 11.75 5.71
N GLY A 31 -5.90 11.57 6.21
CA GLY A 31 -6.16 10.84 7.44
C GLY A 31 -5.67 9.39 7.39
N VAL A 32 -5.88 8.69 6.28
CA VAL A 32 -5.35 7.34 6.04
C VAL A 32 -3.85 7.35 5.98
N THR A 33 -3.25 8.28 5.25
CA THR A 33 -1.79 8.39 5.11
C THR A 33 -1.12 8.65 6.46
N ILE A 34 -1.65 9.57 7.26
CA ILE A 34 -1.19 9.84 8.62
C ILE A 34 -1.34 8.59 9.48
N PHE A 35 -2.50 7.92 9.42
CA PHE A 35 -2.73 6.70 10.18
C PHE A 35 -1.76 5.57 9.80
N GLN A 36 -1.53 5.32 8.50
CA GLN A 36 -0.53 4.37 8.03
C GLN A 36 0.87 4.72 8.53
N TYR A 37 1.25 6.00 8.45
CA TYR A 37 2.53 6.47 8.96
C TYR A 37 2.68 6.20 10.46
N LEU A 38 1.62 6.44 11.25
CA LEU A 38 1.60 6.12 12.68
C LEU A 38 1.75 4.60 12.89
N ILE A 39 1.02 3.77 12.15
CA ILE A 39 1.15 2.30 12.25
C ILE A 39 2.57 1.87 11.92
N PHE A 40 3.17 2.32 10.81
CA PHE A 40 4.55 1.97 10.46
C PHE A 40 5.59 2.52 11.45
N THR A 41 5.28 3.61 12.14
CA THR A 41 6.19 4.19 13.15
C THR A 41 6.12 3.48 14.49
N PHE A 42 4.92 3.11 14.94
CA PHE A 42 4.67 2.59 16.29
C PHE A 42 4.52 1.07 16.34
N MET A 43 3.87 0.45 15.35
CA MET A 43 3.58 -0.98 15.38
C MET A 43 4.85 -1.85 15.39
N PRO A 44 5.90 -1.59 14.59
CA PRO A 44 7.15 -2.36 14.70
C PRO A 44 7.79 -2.25 16.09
N LYS A 45 7.65 -1.09 16.75
CA LYS A 45 8.15 -0.85 18.11
C LYS A 45 7.32 -1.57 19.17
N MET A 46 6.00 -1.64 18.98
CA MET A 46 5.07 -2.35 19.87
C MET A 46 5.23 -3.87 19.77
N LEU A 47 5.49 -4.40 18.56
CA LEU A 47 5.75 -5.83 18.35
C LEU A 47 7.11 -6.26 18.92
N GLY A 48 8.03 -5.31 19.12
CA GLY A 48 9.27 -5.50 19.85
C GLY A 48 10.37 -6.23 19.06
N VAL A 49 11.56 -6.27 19.67
CA VAL A 49 12.78 -6.82 19.05
C VAL A 49 12.68 -8.33 18.82
N GLY A 50 11.88 -9.04 19.62
CA GLY A 50 11.65 -10.48 19.47
C GLY A 50 11.05 -10.83 18.11
N LEU A 51 9.98 -10.15 17.71
CA LEU A 51 9.34 -10.35 16.41
C LEU A 51 10.15 -9.73 15.25
N ALA A 52 10.92 -8.68 15.51
CA ALA A 52 11.88 -8.15 14.53
C ALA A 52 13.03 -9.13 14.24
N GLY A 53 13.36 -10.00 15.20
CA GLY A 53 14.39 -11.03 15.09
C GLY A 53 13.88 -12.37 14.57
N THR A 54 12.56 -12.55 14.48
CA THR A 54 11.96 -13.75 13.89
C THR A 54 12.09 -13.70 12.38
N GLU A 55 12.90 -14.60 11.83
CA GLU A 55 12.99 -14.81 10.39
C GLU A 55 11.64 -15.34 9.88
N PHE A 56 10.96 -14.51 9.10
CA PHE A 56 9.76 -14.91 8.36
C PHE A 56 9.96 -14.46 6.94
N MET A 57 10.28 -15.42 6.08
CA MET A 57 10.48 -15.23 4.65
C MET A 57 9.98 -16.46 3.92
N TRP A 58 9.20 -16.27 2.87
CA TRP A 58 8.75 -17.39 2.06
C TRP A 58 8.46 -16.98 0.61
N PRO A 59 8.96 -17.72 -0.39
CA PRO A 59 10.07 -18.68 -0.29
C PRO A 59 11.38 -17.94 0.08
N GLN A 60 12.38 -18.63 0.63
CA GLN A 60 13.72 -18.08 0.83
C GLN A 60 14.61 -18.54 -0.32
N ILE A 61 14.81 -17.67 -1.31
CA ILE A 61 15.63 -17.99 -2.48
C ILE A 61 16.88 -17.11 -2.44
N ASP A 62 18.02 -17.72 -2.19
CA ASP A 62 19.30 -17.01 -2.29
C ASP A 62 19.59 -16.70 -3.76
N MET A 63 19.83 -15.42 -4.04
CA MET A 63 20.11 -14.96 -5.39
C MET A 63 21.37 -14.13 -5.42
N HIS A 64 22.11 -14.31 -6.51
CA HIS A 64 23.28 -13.52 -6.84
C HIS A 64 22.98 -12.76 -8.11
N ILE A 65 22.58 -11.49 -7.99
CA ILE A 65 22.21 -10.66 -9.14
C ILE A 65 23.08 -9.40 -9.13
N PHE A 66 23.71 -9.11 -10.27
CA PHE A 66 24.64 -8.00 -10.42
C PHE A 66 25.68 -7.97 -9.29
N GLY A 67 26.34 -9.09 -8.95
CA GLY A 67 27.38 -9.09 -7.91
C GLY A 67 26.90 -8.84 -6.47
N VAL A 68 25.57 -8.77 -6.23
CA VAL A 68 24.97 -8.62 -4.91
C VAL A 68 24.33 -9.94 -4.51
N ASP A 69 24.79 -10.49 -3.39
CA ASP A 69 24.16 -11.63 -2.72
C ASP A 69 23.02 -11.16 -1.83
N PHE A 70 21.81 -11.66 -2.07
CA PHE A 70 20.66 -11.40 -1.21
C PHE A 70 19.66 -12.55 -1.25
N THR A 71 18.96 -12.75 -0.13
CA THR A 71 17.85 -13.70 -0.05
C THR A 71 16.57 -12.99 -0.46
N TRP A 72 15.96 -13.47 -1.54
CA TRP A 72 14.67 -13.03 -2.02
C TRP A 72 13.53 -13.79 -1.36
N SER A 73 12.46 -13.06 -1.07
CA SER A 73 11.20 -13.63 -0.59
C SER A 73 9.98 -12.92 -1.15
N LEU A 74 8.94 -13.70 -1.43
CA LEU A 74 7.63 -13.19 -1.83
C LEU A 74 6.85 -12.65 -0.63
N LEU A 75 6.96 -13.34 0.51
CA LEU A 75 6.36 -13.00 1.79
C LEU A 75 7.45 -12.74 2.80
N GLY A 76 7.23 -11.73 3.64
CA GLY A 76 8.14 -11.41 4.72
C GLY A 76 9.44 -10.73 4.27
N TYR A 77 10.30 -10.45 5.24
CA TYR A 77 11.46 -9.58 5.08
C TYR A 77 12.65 -10.14 5.87
N ASN A 78 13.86 -9.92 5.36
CA ASN A 78 15.10 -10.26 6.05
C ASN A 78 15.16 -9.60 7.43
N VAL A 79 15.73 -10.29 8.41
CA VAL A 79 16.01 -9.70 9.73
C VAL A 79 17.13 -8.67 9.57
N VAL A 80 16.86 -7.42 9.90
CA VAL A 80 17.88 -6.36 9.86
C VAL A 80 18.70 -6.44 11.13
N LYS A 81 20.03 -6.53 10.98
CA LYS A 81 21.00 -6.48 12.08
C LYS A 81 21.89 -5.26 11.92
N ASN A 82 22.24 -4.62 13.03
CA ASN A 82 23.16 -3.48 13.01
C ASN A 82 24.62 -3.97 12.83
N ALA A 83 25.57 -3.04 12.72
CA ALA A 83 27.00 -3.36 12.57
C ALA A 83 27.60 -4.17 13.74
N ALA A 84 26.93 -4.21 14.89
CA ALA A 84 27.29 -5.01 16.06
C ALA A 84 26.59 -6.39 16.09
N GLY A 85 25.83 -6.74 15.04
CA GLY A 85 25.09 -8.01 14.93
C GLY A 85 23.79 -8.06 15.72
N ALA A 86 23.40 -6.98 16.40
CA ALA A 86 22.15 -6.92 17.15
C ALA A 86 20.95 -6.67 16.21
N VAL A 87 19.86 -7.39 16.46
CA VAL A 87 18.60 -7.22 15.73
C VAL A 87 18.07 -5.80 15.93
N VAL A 88 17.77 -5.13 14.82
CA VAL A 88 17.15 -3.81 14.80
C VAL A 88 15.76 -3.89 14.19
N ILE A 89 14.89 -3.00 14.66
CA ILE A 89 13.52 -2.91 14.20
C ILE A 89 13.54 -2.33 12.78
N GLY A 90 13.10 -3.13 11.81
CA GLY A 90 13.17 -2.80 10.39
C GLY A 90 13.08 -3.98 9.44
N GLY A 91 13.02 -5.21 9.98
CA GLY A 91 12.88 -6.44 9.21
C GLY A 91 12.21 -7.56 9.99
N GLY A 92 12.24 -8.77 9.45
CA GLY A 92 11.63 -9.95 10.06
C GLY A 92 10.10 -9.92 10.11
N LEU A 93 9.53 -10.84 10.89
CA LEU A 93 8.07 -11.01 11.05
C LEU A 93 7.39 -9.75 11.58
N GLY A 94 8.04 -9.02 12.49
CA GLY A 94 7.50 -7.78 13.07
C GLY A 94 7.27 -6.69 12.02
N TYR A 95 8.20 -6.53 11.07
CA TYR A 95 8.03 -5.58 9.97
C TYR A 95 6.95 -6.05 8.98
N PHE A 96 6.92 -7.36 8.67
CA PHE A 96 5.86 -7.94 7.82
C PHE A 96 4.45 -7.69 8.39
N ILE A 97 4.22 -8.03 9.65
CA ILE A 97 2.91 -7.82 10.31
C ILE A 97 2.56 -6.34 10.31
N SER A 98 3.52 -5.46 10.61
CA SER A 98 3.28 -4.02 10.62
C SER A 98 2.90 -3.49 9.24
N TYR A 99 3.59 -3.97 8.19
CA TYR A 99 3.31 -3.64 6.81
C TYR A 99 1.91 -4.09 6.38
N GLU A 100 1.59 -5.37 6.59
CA GLU A 100 0.31 -5.96 6.20
C GLU A 100 -0.87 -5.31 6.94
N VAL A 101 -0.74 -5.10 8.26
CA VAL A 101 -1.80 -4.47 9.07
C VAL A 101 -1.99 -3.01 8.66
N GLY A 102 -0.91 -2.24 8.48
CA GLY A 102 -1.00 -0.86 8.01
C GLY A 102 -1.61 -0.73 6.61
N SER A 103 -1.23 -1.63 5.70
CA SER A 103 -1.76 -1.71 4.35
C SER A 103 -3.24 -2.10 4.34
N PHE A 104 -3.62 -3.12 5.11
CA PHE A 104 -4.99 -3.59 5.25
C PHE A 104 -5.93 -2.52 5.83
N LEU A 105 -5.53 -1.87 6.92
CA LEU A 105 -6.33 -0.82 7.55
C LEU A 105 -6.57 0.36 6.61
N ALA A 106 -5.58 0.73 5.80
CA ALA A 106 -5.77 1.73 4.76
C ALA A 106 -6.76 1.28 3.69
N GLN A 107 -6.72 0.01 3.29
CA GLN A 107 -7.74 -0.54 2.38
C GLN A 107 -9.14 -0.51 2.98
N CYS A 108 -9.29 -0.78 4.28
CA CYS A 108 -10.57 -0.67 4.97
C CYS A 108 -11.15 0.76 4.96
N ILE A 109 -10.31 1.79 4.84
CA ILE A 109 -10.76 3.19 4.75
C ILE A 109 -10.93 3.63 3.28
N ASN A 110 -10.02 3.20 2.40
CA ASN A 110 -10.09 3.50 0.97
C ASN A 110 -11.31 2.85 0.31
N PHE A 111 -11.70 1.64 0.70
CA PHE A 111 -12.86 0.95 0.15
C PHE A 111 -14.19 1.75 0.28
N PRO A 112 -14.62 2.18 1.48
CA PRO A 112 -15.84 2.98 1.61
C PRO A 112 -15.71 4.34 0.92
N LEU A 113 -14.51 4.94 0.89
CA LEU A 113 -14.26 6.19 0.17
C LEU A 113 -14.49 6.02 -1.34
N GLN A 114 -13.83 5.04 -1.95
CA GLN A 114 -13.94 4.72 -3.38
C GLN A 114 -15.36 4.32 -3.75
N ARG A 115 -16.03 3.49 -2.94
CA ARG A 115 -17.39 3.05 -3.21
C ARG A 115 -18.41 4.18 -3.12
N ASN A 116 -18.35 5.00 -2.05
CA ASN A 116 -19.41 5.97 -1.75
C ASN A 116 -19.20 7.32 -2.47
N ILE A 117 -17.95 7.76 -2.65
CA ILE A 117 -17.65 9.09 -3.19
C ILE A 117 -17.25 8.99 -4.66
N THR A 118 -16.29 8.12 -4.98
CA THR A 118 -15.67 8.06 -6.31
C THR A 118 -16.55 7.36 -7.34
N PHE A 119 -16.94 6.11 -7.06
CA PHE A 119 -17.67 5.29 -8.03
C PHE A 119 -19.19 5.27 -7.82
N LYS A 120 -19.69 5.79 -6.68
CA LYS A 120 -21.12 5.80 -6.29
C LYS A 120 -21.80 4.45 -6.59
N SER A 121 -21.09 3.35 -6.35
CA SER A 121 -21.51 2.05 -6.86
C SER A 121 -22.71 1.51 -6.08
N LYS A 122 -23.80 1.22 -6.80
CA LYS A 122 -25.02 0.59 -6.24
C LYS A 122 -24.96 -0.95 -6.26
N GLY A 123 -23.84 -1.54 -6.67
CA GLY A 123 -23.67 -3.00 -6.68
C GLY A 123 -23.55 -3.61 -5.27
N ASN A 124 -23.56 -4.95 -5.22
CA ASN A 124 -23.48 -5.71 -3.97
C ASN A 124 -22.18 -5.35 -3.21
N PRO A 125 -22.26 -4.76 -2.00
CA PRO A 125 -21.10 -4.34 -1.23
C PRO A 125 -20.17 -5.51 -0.89
N TRP A 126 -20.70 -6.71 -0.66
CA TRP A 126 -19.90 -7.88 -0.28
C TRP A 126 -19.04 -8.39 -1.44
N TYR A 127 -19.59 -8.42 -2.65
CA TYR A 127 -18.84 -8.84 -3.84
C TYR A 127 -17.69 -7.86 -4.13
N GLN A 128 -17.95 -6.56 -4.06
CA GLN A 128 -16.93 -5.54 -4.27
C GLN A 128 -15.85 -5.58 -3.18
N ALA A 129 -16.24 -5.76 -1.91
CA ALA A 129 -15.28 -5.88 -0.81
C ALA A 129 -14.40 -7.13 -0.97
N MET A 130 -14.98 -8.26 -1.37
CA MET A 130 -14.25 -9.51 -1.62
C MET A 130 -13.19 -9.32 -2.73
N TRP A 131 -13.58 -8.76 -3.88
CA TRP A 131 -12.65 -8.52 -4.98
C TRP A 131 -11.60 -7.46 -4.66
N TYR A 132 -11.98 -6.42 -3.91
CA TYR A 132 -11.03 -5.41 -3.43
C TYR A 132 -10.00 -6.01 -2.47
N PHE A 133 -10.43 -6.93 -1.60
CA PHE A 133 -9.53 -7.68 -0.74
C PHE A 133 -8.60 -8.61 -1.52
N ILE A 134 -9.12 -9.37 -2.48
CA ILE A 134 -8.30 -10.25 -3.34
C ILE A 134 -7.29 -9.41 -4.14
N ALA A 135 -7.73 -8.29 -4.73
CA ALA A 135 -6.86 -7.34 -5.41
C ALA A 135 -5.72 -6.88 -4.51
N TRP A 136 -6.05 -6.46 -3.29
CA TRP A 136 -5.08 -6.03 -2.30
C TRP A 136 -4.07 -7.14 -1.97
N VAL A 137 -4.52 -8.37 -1.71
CA VAL A 137 -3.60 -9.50 -1.43
C VAL A 137 -2.65 -9.75 -2.60
N VAL A 138 -3.18 -9.83 -3.82
CA VAL A 138 -2.35 -10.09 -5.03
C VAL A 138 -1.35 -8.96 -5.25
N ILE A 139 -1.77 -7.71 -5.13
CA ILE A 139 -0.90 -6.54 -5.27
C ILE A 139 0.17 -6.53 -4.18
N SER A 140 -0.21 -6.75 -2.91
CA SER A 140 0.74 -6.81 -1.79
C SER A 140 1.79 -7.88 -2.01
N LEU A 141 1.41 -9.09 -2.45
CA LEU A 141 2.34 -10.17 -2.76
C LEU A 141 3.32 -9.81 -3.87
N ILE A 142 2.82 -9.30 -5.00
CA ILE A 142 3.67 -8.96 -6.14
C ILE A 142 4.58 -7.78 -5.81
N CYS A 143 4.05 -6.73 -5.17
CA CYS A 143 4.84 -5.57 -4.77
C CYS A 143 5.90 -5.95 -3.73
N ASN A 144 5.56 -6.79 -2.74
CA ASN A 144 6.53 -7.25 -1.75
C ASN A 144 7.64 -8.08 -2.40
N GLY A 145 7.28 -9.07 -3.22
CA GLY A 145 8.26 -9.87 -3.96
C GLY A 145 9.12 -9.03 -4.88
N PHE A 146 8.54 -8.10 -5.62
CA PHE A 146 9.31 -7.21 -6.49
C PHE A 146 10.24 -6.31 -5.67
N ASN A 147 9.75 -5.65 -4.61
CA ASN A 147 10.58 -4.81 -3.74
C ASN A 147 11.74 -5.57 -3.11
N ASN A 148 11.50 -6.78 -2.63
CA ASN A 148 12.56 -7.64 -2.09
C ASN A 148 13.58 -8.09 -3.16
N LEU A 149 13.24 -8.03 -4.45
CA LEU A 149 14.15 -8.34 -5.56
C LEU A 149 15.08 -7.17 -5.86
N TRP A 150 14.51 -5.97 -6.03
CA TRP A 150 15.24 -4.85 -6.62
C TRP A 150 15.85 -3.92 -5.56
N MET A 151 15.28 -3.82 -4.35
CA MET A 151 15.81 -2.94 -3.29
C MET A 151 17.24 -3.30 -2.87
N PRO A 152 17.61 -4.59 -2.66
CA PRO A 152 18.98 -4.96 -2.33
C PRO A 152 19.97 -4.52 -3.42
N ILE A 153 19.63 -4.78 -4.69
CA ILE A 153 20.42 -4.38 -5.86
C ILE A 153 20.58 -2.85 -5.89
N ALA A 154 19.48 -2.10 -5.78
CA ALA A 154 19.54 -0.64 -5.84
C ALA A 154 20.34 -0.03 -4.69
N SER A 155 20.22 -0.56 -3.48
CA SER A 155 20.97 -0.06 -2.32
C SER A 155 22.49 -0.26 -2.45
N ALA A 156 22.93 -1.25 -3.24
CA ALA A 156 24.34 -1.49 -3.49
C ALA A 156 24.94 -0.52 -4.53
N TYR A 157 24.13 -0.03 -5.46
CA TYR A 157 24.59 0.74 -6.63
C TYR A 157 24.25 2.23 -6.60
N VAL A 158 23.29 2.64 -5.78
CA VAL A 158 22.68 3.97 -5.88
C VAL A 158 22.77 4.71 -4.54
N SER A 159 23.11 5.99 -4.60
CA SER A 159 23.14 6.85 -3.40
C SER A 159 21.74 6.97 -2.78
N PRO A 160 21.62 7.17 -1.45
CA PRO A 160 20.32 7.19 -0.76
C PRO A 160 19.31 8.21 -1.33
N ALA A 161 19.78 9.35 -1.85
CA ALA A 161 18.93 10.37 -2.44
C ALA A 161 18.30 9.90 -3.76
N ILE A 162 19.08 9.29 -4.64
CA ILE A 162 18.60 8.75 -5.92
C ILE A 162 17.78 7.48 -5.67
N TYR A 163 18.18 6.66 -4.69
CA TYR A 163 17.46 5.48 -4.24
C TYR A 163 16.01 5.79 -3.87
N ASN A 164 15.76 6.78 -3.01
CA ASN A 164 14.40 7.13 -2.58
C ASN A 164 13.48 7.58 -3.74
N ILE A 165 14.05 8.30 -4.72
CA ILE A 165 13.31 8.73 -5.91
C ILE A 165 12.99 7.52 -6.81
N LEU A 166 13.98 6.65 -7.05
CA LEU A 166 13.79 5.42 -7.82
C LEU A 166 12.78 4.48 -7.16
N VAL A 167 12.82 4.30 -5.83
CA VAL A 167 11.83 3.52 -5.09
C VAL A 167 10.42 4.05 -5.36
N THR A 168 10.25 5.36 -5.27
CA THR A 168 8.93 5.97 -5.45
C THR A 168 8.41 5.74 -6.86
N PHE A 169 9.25 5.94 -7.88
CA PHE A 169 8.87 5.75 -9.28
C PHE A 169 8.63 4.29 -9.65
N ILE A 170 9.53 3.39 -9.25
CA ILE A 170 9.46 1.97 -9.59
C ILE A 170 8.31 1.30 -8.85
N THR A 171 8.20 1.50 -7.53
CA THR A 171 7.10 0.93 -6.74
C THR A 171 5.75 1.48 -7.20
N GLY A 172 5.68 2.79 -7.51
CA GLY A 172 4.49 3.42 -8.07
C GLY A 172 4.11 2.86 -9.45
N GLY A 173 5.07 2.75 -10.37
CA GLY A 173 4.87 2.25 -11.73
C GLY A 173 4.48 0.78 -11.77
N VAL A 174 5.17 -0.07 -10.99
CA VAL A 174 4.82 -1.50 -10.85
C VAL A 174 3.42 -1.64 -10.29
N SER A 175 3.08 -0.88 -9.24
CA SER A 175 1.72 -0.87 -8.68
C SER A 175 0.68 -0.48 -9.73
N MET A 176 0.95 0.55 -10.56
CA MET A 176 0.03 0.96 -11.64
C MET A 176 -0.23 -0.16 -12.66
N VAL A 177 0.82 -0.86 -13.12
CA VAL A 177 0.67 -1.97 -14.07
C VAL A 177 -0.16 -3.10 -13.45
N ILE A 178 0.08 -3.43 -12.18
CA ILE A 178 -0.70 -4.46 -11.49
C ILE A 178 -2.15 -4.01 -11.30
N PHE A 179 -2.38 -2.77 -10.84
CA PHE A 179 -3.72 -2.20 -10.72
C PHE A 179 -4.47 -2.25 -12.05
N PHE A 180 -3.80 -1.97 -13.17
CA PHE A 180 -4.41 -2.07 -14.49
C PHE A 180 -4.91 -3.49 -14.79
N PHE A 181 -4.08 -4.52 -14.61
CA PHE A 181 -4.50 -5.90 -14.88
C PHE A 181 -5.55 -6.41 -13.88
N VAL A 182 -5.40 -6.08 -12.60
CA VAL A 182 -6.35 -6.46 -11.55
C VAL A 182 -7.70 -5.78 -11.78
N PHE A 183 -7.73 -4.47 -12.06
CA PHE A 183 -8.96 -3.77 -12.40
C PHE A 183 -9.55 -4.26 -13.72
N LYS A 184 -8.75 -4.69 -14.69
CA LYS A 184 -9.28 -5.31 -15.91
C LYS A 184 -9.95 -6.66 -15.65
N ILE A 185 -9.46 -7.44 -14.68
CA ILE A 185 -10.09 -8.70 -14.26
C ILE A 185 -11.36 -8.44 -13.45
N ILE A 186 -11.36 -7.43 -12.57
CA ILE A 186 -12.48 -7.10 -11.68
C ILE A 186 -13.58 -6.31 -12.41
N PHE A 187 -13.19 -5.41 -13.30
CA PHE A 187 -14.04 -4.56 -14.12
C PHE A 187 -13.70 -4.82 -15.60
N PRO A 188 -14.04 -6.00 -16.14
CA PRO A 188 -13.97 -6.19 -17.58
C PRO A 188 -14.87 -5.14 -18.25
N GLU A 189 -14.29 -4.33 -19.13
CA GLU A 189 -15.00 -3.31 -19.92
C GLU A 189 -15.99 -3.98 -20.91
N GLY A 190 -17.15 -4.46 -20.42
CA GLY A 190 -18.26 -5.03 -21.23
C GLY A 190 -17.89 -6.31 -21.99
N GLU A 191 -18.70 -7.34 -22.19
CA GLU A 191 -20.11 -7.69 -21.99
C GLU A 191 -20.09 -9.23 -21.81
N LYS A 192 -21.05 -9.87 -21.14
CA LYS A 192 -22.34 -10.19 -21.76
C LYS A 192 -23.39 -10.50 -20.69
N ASP A 193 -24.50 -9.77 -20.76
CA ASP A 193 -25.80 -10.40 -20.67
C ASP A 193 -25.81 -11.68 -21.52
N LYS A 194 -25.91 -12.81 -20.84
CA LYS A 194 -26.43 -14.07 -21.37
C LYS A 194 -27.25 -14.75 -20.30
#